data_AF-A0A840HSC6-F1
#
_entry.id   AF-A0A840HSC6-F1
#
_cell.length_a   1.000
_cell.length_b   1.000
_cell.length_c   1.000
_cell.angle_alpha   90.00
_cell.angle_beta   90.00
_cell.angle_gamma   90.00
#
_symmetry.space_group_name_H-M   'P 1'
#
loop_
_entity.id
_entity.type
_entity.pdbx_description
1 polymer ?
#
loop_
_entity_poly.entity_id
_entity_poly.type
_entity_poly.pdbx_seq_one_letter_code
_entity_poly.pdbx_strand_id
1 'polypeptide(L)'
;MFDIGSTELLLIAIVAIVVIGPKDLPRALYKVGQVVGKARGMARHFRTGLDAMIREAEMEELEKKWAAENERIMKQWPTTDVAEELAKPIAAPEPETGEISKVIGSSPAAEKDSSAA
;
A
#
# COMPACT_ATOMS: atom_id res chain seq x y z
N MET A 1 20.95 1.27 -21.15
CA MET A 1 20.94 0.62 -22.49
C MET A 1 19.58 0.68 -23.20
N PHE A 2 18.58 1.39 -22.66
CA PHE A 2 17.40 1.83 -23.41
C PHE A 2 17.12 3.27 -23.00
N ASP A 3 17.80 4.21 -23.64
CA ASP A 3 17.52 5.63 -23.47
C ASP A 3 16.42 5.99 -24.48
N ILE A 4 15.18 5.63 -24.16
CA ILE A 4 14.02 6.04 -24.96
C ILE A 4 13.61 7.40 -24.42
N GLY A 5 14.22 8.44 -24.99
CA GLY A 5 13.83 9.82 -24.78
C GLY A 5 12.62 10.20 -25.62
N SER A 6 12.19 11.45 -25.46
CA SER A 6 11.14 12.05 -26.30
C SER A 6 11.50 12.05 -27.78
N THR A 7 12.79 12.23 -28.11
CA THR A 7 13.29 12.26 -29.48
C THR A 7 13.23 10.89 -30.16
N GLU A 8 13.66 9.82 -29.49
CA GLU A 8 13.60 8.45 -30.01
C GLU A 8 12.14 8.03 -30.24
N LEU A 9 11.25 8.39 -29.32
CA LEU A 9 9.82 8.09 -29.45
C LEU A 9 9.19 8.82 -30.64
N LEU A 10 9.58 10.08 -30.89
CA LEU A 10 9.19 10.84 -32.09
C LEU A 10 9.69 10.15 -33.37
N LEU A 11 10.96 9.72 -33.40
CA LEU A 11 11.55 9.04 -34.55
C LEU A 11 10.78 7.75 -34.88
N ILE A 12 10.48 6.94 -33.85
CA ILE A 12 9.68 5.72 -34.01
C ILE A 12 8.27 6.06 -34.54
N ALA A 13 7.62 7.11 -34.02
CA ALA A 13 6.32 7.53 -34.50
C ALA A 13 6.33 7.93 -35.98
N ILE A 14 7.35 8.68 -36.42
CA ILE A 14 7.52 9.07 -37.83
C ILE A 14 7.73 7.82 -38.70
N VAL A 15 8.64 6.92 -38.30
CA VAL A 15 8.90 5.68 -39.04
C VAL A 15 7.64 4.82 -39.14
N ALA A 16 6.88 4.70 -38.04
CA ALA A 16 5.62 3.96 -38.02
C ALA A 16 4.59 4.57 -38.98
N ILE A 17 4.47 5.90 -39.04
CA ILE A 17 3.59 6.61 -39.98
C ILE A 17 4.02 6.34 -41.43
N VAL A 18 5.31 6.35 -41.73
CA VAL A 18 5.82 6.14 -43.10
C VAL A 18 5.61 4.69 -43.56
N VAL A 19 5.88 3.72 -42.67
CA VAL A 19 5.79 2.29 -43.00
C VAL A 19 4.35 1.81 -43.10
N ILE A 20 3.50 2.19 -42.14
CA ILE A 20 2.10 1.75 -42.08
C ILE A 20 1.21 2.67 -42.90
N GLY A 21 1.53 3.97 -42.97
CA GLY A 21 0.72 5.01 -43.57
C GLY A 21 0.00 5.87 -42.53
N PRO A 22 -0.12 7.20 -42.73
CA PRO A 22 -0.72 8.12 -41.75
C PRO A 22 -2.22 7.87 -41.50
N LYS A 23 -2.93 7.28 -42.47
CA LYS A 23 -4.36 6.94 -42.34
C LYS A 23 -4.59 5.57 -41.72
N ASP A 24 -3.63 4.66 -41.87
CA ASP A 24 -3.75 3.28 -41.42
C ASP A 24 -3.21 3.09 -40.00
N LEU A 25 -2.20 3.88 -39.59
CA LEU A 25 -1.70 3.88 -38.22
C LEU A 25 -2.79 4.11 -37.15
N PRO A 26 -3.67 5.13 -37.24
CA PRO A 26 -4.74 5.29 -36.26
C PRO A 26 -5.66 4.08 -36.28
N ARG A 27 -6.03 3.55 -37.46
CA ARG A 27 -6.89 2.37 -37.58
C ARG A 27 -6.26 1.12 -36.96
N ALA A 28 -4.94 0.94 -37.11
CA ALA A 28 -4.17 -0.14 -36.51
C ALA A 28 -4.12 -0.01 -34.98
N LEU A 29 -3.84 1.19 -34.46
CA LEU A 29 -3.90 1.47 -33.02
C LEU A 29 -5.28 1.18 -32.43
N TYR A 30 -6.37 1.52 -33.13
CA TYR A 30 -7.72 1.16 -32.70
C TYR A 30 -7.91 -0.35 -32.59
N LYS A 31 -7.46 -1.14 -33.57
CA LYS A 31 -7.59 -2.60 -33.54
C LYS A 31 -6.78 -3.21 -32.40
N VAL A 32 -5.52 -2.80 -32.25
CA VAL A 32 -4.65 -3.26 -31.16
C VAL A 32 -5.23 -2.85 -29.81
N GLY A 33 -5.65 -1.60 -29.67
CA GLY A 33 -6.27 -1.05 -28.47
C GLY A 33 -7.54 -1.80 -28.08
N GLN A 34 -8.38 -2.20 -29.04
CA GLN A 34 -9.56 -3.03 -28.78
C GLN A 34 -9.19 -4.42 -28.25
N VAL A 35 -8.16 -5.07 -28.83
CA VAL A 35 -7.69 -6.38 -28.37
C VAL A 35 -7.10 -6.27 -26.96
N VAL A 36 -6.21 -5.31 -26.72
CA VAL A 36 -5.62 -5.05 -25.41
C VAL A 36 -6.69 -4.67 -24.39
N GLY A 37 -7.67 -3.85 -24.77
CA GLY A 37 -8.79 -3.45 -23.91
C GLY A 37 -9.66 -4.63 -23.50
N LYS A 38 -9.98 -5.52 -24.44
CA LYS A 38 -10.69 -6.78 -24.15
C LYS A 38 -9.88 -7.69 -23.23
N ALA A 39 -8.59 -7.88 -23.51
CA ALA A 39 -7.70 -8.65 -22.65
C ALA A 39 -7.60 -8.06 -21.23
N ARG A 40 -7.53 -6.72 -21.10
CA ARG A 40 -7.55 -6.00 -19.82
C ARG A 40 -8.87 -6.18 -19.07
N GLY A 41 -10.00 -6.21 -19.77
CA GLY A 41 -11.31 -6.50 -19.20
C GLY A 41 -11.40 -7.94 -18.71
N MET A 42 -10.97 -8.89 -19.53
CA MET A 42 -10.93 -10.30 -19.19
C MET A 42 -9.99 -10.58 -18.01
N ALA A 43 -8.82 -9.95 -17.97
CA ALA A 43 -7.88 -10.03 -16.85
C ALA A 43 -8.45 -9.49 -15.52
N ARG A 44 -9.40 -8.53 -15.57
CA ARG A 44 -10.11 -8.08 -14.36
C ARG A 44 -11.02 -9.17 -13.82
N HIS A 45 -11.76 -9.86 -14.69
CA HIS A 45 -12.57 -11.01 -14.29
C HIS A 45 -11.73 -12.20 -13.83
N PHE A 46 -10.59 -12.44 -14.47
CA PHE A 46 -9.61 -13.42 -14.00
C PHE A 46 -9.02 -13.04 -12.66
N ARG A 47 -8.72 -11.77 -12.37
CA ARG A 47 -8.31 -11.36 -11.03
C ARG A 47 -9.39 -11.65 -10.01
N THR A 48 -10.65 -11.30 -10.27
CA THR A 48 -11.74 -11.59 -9.33
C THR A 48 -11.97 -13.10 -9.12
N GLY A 49 -11.88 -13.91 -10.19
CA GLY A 49 -12.02 -15.37 -10.10
C GLY A 49 -10.79 -16.05 -9.51
N LEU A 50 -9.60 -15.54 -9.82
CA LEU A 50 -8.34 -15.98 -9.26
C LEU A 50 -8.29 -15.59 -7.78
N ASP A 51 -8.68 -14.39 -7.36
CA ASP A 51 -8.78 -13.99 -5.94
C ASP A 51 -9.75 -14.89 -5.17
N ALA A 52 -10.84 -15.35 -5.81
CA ALA A 52 -11.76 -16.32 -5.22
C ALA A 52 -11.13 -17.72 -5.09
N MET A 53 -10.42 -18.20 -6.12
CA MET A 53 -9.72 -19.49 -6.08
C MET A 53 -8.45 -19.47 -5.22
N ILE A 54 -7.73 -18.36 -5.21
CA ILE A 54 -6.57 -18.06 -4.37
C ILE A 54 -7.04 -18.03 -2.92
N ARG A 55 -8.15 -17.37 -2.59
CA ARG A 55 -8.71 -17.49 -1.24
C ARG A 55 -9.07 -18.93 -0.85
N GLU A 56 -9.34 -19.82 -1.80
CA GLU A 56 -9.55 -21.25 -1.56
C GLU A 56 -8.23 -22.06 -1.50
N ALA A 57 -7.25 -21.76 -2.37
CA ALA A 57 -6.01 -22.53 -2.57
C ALA A 57 -4.81 -21.98 -1.75
N GLU A 58 -4.80 -20.70 -1.42
CA GLU A 58 -3.82 -20.07 -0.54
C GLU A 58 -3.99 -20.48 0.91
N MET A 59 -5.20 -20.85 1.34
CA MET A 59 -5.38 -21.28 2.73
C MET A 59 -4.61 -22.57 3.02
N GLU A 60 -4.42 -23.47 2.06
CA GLU A 60 -3.76 -24.75 2.34
C GLU A 60 -2.22 -24.71 2.13
N GLU A 61 -1.73 -23.98 1.10
CA GLU A 61 -0.29 -23.90 0.82
C GLU A 61 0.43 -22.72 1.50
N LEU A 62 -0.21 -21.56 1.69
CA LEU A 62 0.40 -20.49 2.49
C LEU A 62 0.38 -20.82 3.97
N GLU A 63 -0.64 -21.50 4.49
CA GLU A 63 -0.66 -21.95 5.89
C GLU A 63 0.46 -22.96 6.17
N LYS A 64 0.76 -23.86 5.22
CA LYS A 64 1.92 -24.76 5.30
C LYS A 64 3.25 -24.03 5.29
N LYS A 65 3.42 -23.05 4.40
CA LYS A 65 4.66 -22.24 4.32
C LYS A 65 4.81 -21.31 5.53
N TRP A 66 3.70 -20.79 6.06
CA TRP A 66 3.65 -19.92 7.23
C TRP A 66 3.86 -20.69 8.53
N ALA A 67 3.27 -21.87 8.68
CA ALA A 67 3.57 -22.80 9.79
C ALA A 67 5.04 -23.28 9.72
N ALA A 68 5.49 -23.60 8.51
CA ALA A 68 6.87 -23.74 8.08
C ALA A 68 7.83 -22.71 8.69
N GLU A 69 7.49 -21.43 8.50
CA GLU A 69 8.19 -20.23 9.02
C GLU A 69 8.05 -20.04 10.52
N ASN A 70 6.86 -20.23 11.05
CA ASN A 70 6.58 -20.02 12.46
C ASN A 70 7.31 -21.04 13.35
N GLU A 71 7.38 -22.31 12.93
CA GLU A 71 8.10 -23.35 13.68
C GLU A 71 9.61 -23.09 13.72
N ARG A 72 10.19 -22.60 12.63
CA ARG A 72 11.62 -22.24 12.59
C ARG A 72 11.92 -20.98 13.41
N ILE A 73 11.03 -19.99 13.42
CA ILE A 73 11.15 -18.82 14.30
C ILE A 73 11.09 -19.24 15.78
N MET A 74 10.15 -20.12 16.17
CA MET A 74 10.00 -20.62 17.54
C MET A 74 11.17 -21.51 17.99
N LYS A 75 11.81 -22.23 17.06
CA LYS A 75 13.04 -23.01 17.33
C LYS A 75 14.27 -22.14 17.48
N GLN A 76 14.35 -21.04 16.73
CA GLN A 76 15.46 -20.10 16.77
C GLN A 76 15.38 -19.14 17.97
N TRP A 77 14.17 -18.93 18.50
CA TRP A 77 13.91 -18.11 19.68
C TRP A 77 12.94 -18.85 20.62
N PRO A 78 13.41 -19.82 21.42
CA PRO A 78 12.60 -20.39 22.48
C PRO A 78 12.17 -19.25 23.41
N THR A 79 10.86 -19.09 23.62
CA THR A 79 10.26 -17.97 24.35
C THR A 79 10.67 -17.90 25.83
N THR A 80 11.57 -18.77 26.27
CA THR A 80 12.23 -18.76 27.57
C THR A 80 13.01 -17.46 27.78
N ASP A 81 13.70 -16.94 26.75
CA ASP A 81 14.57 -15.77 26.93
C ASP A 81 13.80 -14.43 26.92
N VAL A 82 12.70 -14.35 26.14
CA VAL A 82 11.86 -13.14 26.04
C VAL A 82 10.88 -13.03 27.22
N ALA A 83 10.41 -14.17 27.74
CA ALA A 83 9.58 -14.21 28.95
C ALA A 83 10.37 -13.77 30.19
N GLU A 84 11.66 -14.10 30.26
CA GLU A 84 12.54 -13.71 31.38
C GLU A 84 12.93 -12.22 31.32
N GLU A 85 13.05 -11.64 30.13
CA GLU A 85 13.31 -10.20 29.93
C GLU A 85 12.07 -9.34 30.23
N LEU A 86 10.86 -9.82 29.94
CA LEU A 86 9.59 -9.19 30.33
C LEU A 86 9.18 -9.46 31.79
N ALA A 87 9.75 -10.49 32.42
CA ALA A 87 9.53 -10.80 33.84
C ALA A 87 10.43 -10.00 34.79
N LYS A 88 11.43 -9.28 34.29
CA LYS A 88 12.10 -8.26 35.08
C LYS A 88 11.10 -7.14 35.35
N PRO A 89 10.73 -6.86 36.62
CA PRO A 89 9.87 -5.74 36.92
C PRO A 89 10.57 -4.48 36.42
N ILE A 90 9.96 -3.80 35.45
CA ILE A 90 10.20 -2.36 35.28
C ILE A 90 9.81 -1.78 36.64
N ALA A 91 10.81 -1.43 37.45
CA ALA A 91 10.58 -0.70 38.69
C ALA A 91 9.80 0.55 38.29
N ALA A 92 8.49 0.53 38.58
CA ALA A 92 7.61 1.64 38.30
C ALA A 92 8.19 2.86 39.02
N PRO A 93 8.38 4.01 38.35
CA PRO A 93 8.53 5.23 39.11
C PRO A 93 7.26 5.38 39.96
N GLU A 94 7.45 5.49 41.28
CA GLU A 94 6.38 5.71 42.25
C GLU A 94 5.47 6.86 41.79
N PRO A 95 4.15 6.79 42.06
CA PRO A 95 3.27 7.89 41.76
C PRO A 95 3.58 9.06 42.71
N GLU A 96 4.45 9.98 42.26
CA GLU A 96 4.60 11.28 42.90
C GLU A 96 3.27 12.02 42.80
N THR A 97 2.53 11.91 43.89
CA THR A 97 1.26 12.57 44.13
C THR A 97 1.59 14.01 44.51
N GLY A 98 1.77 14.88 43.52
CA GLY A 98 2.05 16.28 43.77
C GLY A 98 2.34 17.05 42.49
N GLU A 99 1.68 18.19 42.32
CA GLU A 99 2.00 19.20 41.30
C GLU A 99 1.52 19.00 39.85
N ILE A 100 0.21 18.82 39.64
CA ILE A 100 -0.45 19.35 38.41
C ILE A 100 -1.60 20.32 38.69
N SER A 101 -1.74 20.78 39.93
CA SER A 101 -2.78 21.75 40.32
C SER A 101 -2.44 23.23 40.00
N LYS A 102 -1.47 23.53 39.13
CA LYS A 102 -1.02 24.92 38.88
C LYS A 102 -0.94 25.36 37.41
N VAL A 103 -1.59 24.67 36.46
CA VAL A 103 -1.56 25.12 35.04
C VAL A 103 -2.95 25.38 34.43
N ILE A 104 -4.05 24.92 35.05
CA ILE A 104 -5.41 25.16 34.53
C ILE A 104 -6.07 26.41 35.14
N GLY A 105 -5.27 27.46 35.35
CA GLY A 105 -5.69 28.70 36.01
C GLY A 105 -5.20 29.93 35.25
N SER A 106 -5.68 30.13 34.02
CA SER A 106 -5.90 31.45 33.39
C SER A 106 -6.14 31.32 31.88
N SER A 107 -7.39 31.39 31.46
CA SER A 107 -7.73 32.20 30.28
C SER A 107 -9.20 32.62 30.35
N PRO A 108 -9.51 33.92 30.26
CA PRO A 108 -10.78 34.49 30.67
C PRO A 108 -11.85 34.43 29.57
N ALA A 109 -13.08 34.51 30.07
CA ALA A 109 -14.33 34.67 29.35
C ALA A 109 -14.27 35.68 28.18
N ALA A 110 -14.78 35.25 27.02
CA ALA A 110 -15.29 36.16 26.01
C ALA A 110 -16.79 36.30 26.22
N GLU A 111 -17.19 37.29 27.03
CA GLU A 111 -18.56 37.79 27.08
C GLU A 111 -18.62 39.13 26.37
N LYS A 112 -19.45 39.13 25.32
CA LYS A 112 -20.27 40.20 24.74
C LYS A 112 -20.00 41.64 25.15
N ASP A 113 -19.98 42.51 24.15
CA ASP A 113 -20.84 43.69 24.05
C ASP A 113 -20.73 44.27 22.64
N SER A 114 -21.62 45.07 22.06
CA SER A 114 -23.05 45.35 22.19
C SER A 114 -23.24 46.63 21.34
N SER A 115 -24.34 46.68 20.59
CA SER A 115 -25.08 47.91 20.26
C SER A 115 -24.53 48.94 19.25
N ALA A 116 -25.36 49.13 18.21
CA ALA A 116 -25.84 50.39 17.62
C ALA A 116 -24.90 51.31 16.81
N ALA A 117 -25.26 51.46 15.52
CA ALA A 117 -25.52 52.74 14.86
C ALA A 117 -26.40 52.50 13.63
#